data_AF-A0A963RAL1-F1
#
_entry.id   AF-A0A963RAL1-F1
#
_cell.length_a   1.000
_cell.length_b   1.000
_cell.length_c   1.000
_cell.angle_alpha   90.00
_cell.angle_beta   90.00
_cell.angle_gamma   90.00
#
_symmetry.space_group_name_H-M   'P 1'
#
loop_
_entity.id
_entity.type
_entity.pdbx_description
1 polymer ?
#
loop_
_entity_poly.entity_id
_entity_poly.type
_entity_poly.pdbx_seq_one_letter_code
_entity_poly.pdbx_strand_id
1 'polypeptide(L)'
;LSHAAKAGAKVVLVGDQHQLQAIEAGAAFRAIHERHGGVEISEVRRQLSVWQQDATRHLATGRTGEAIGTYVERGMVHAADTREDARTALIERWNQERQASPGDSRIILTHTNDEVRELNQMARNKMRTAGILGTDATIKAARGDRQFASGDRIIFLRNERGLGVKNGTLGTVEQASAKSMAVRTDDGREVAFDTKDYAHVDHGYAATVHKAQGMTVDRAHVLTTPGMDSHSAYVAMSRHRDGLALHYGRDDFADQLKLVRTLSRERKKDMAGDYKPEQAFAELRGISFRERVLEMVRQVPERAKSIFGNFRPQARQLELLPAQANTQNDQRRAVERYARALGDIGKMQAQGLPVLPHQTDALEKAGKALEAIRPHAATDLAKALDRHPELIAEASGGRSQEAMCAMQHEAAVRTDPALRGDRFVSDWQGLSAARKQLEQQGDRAGAARVSAKLTELAKGLERDPQVDGLLRGKTRELGIDPKPERSIANELTATLARERTRAFDMGI
;
A
#
# COMPACT_ATOMS: atom_id res chain seq x y z
N LEU A 1 3.06 -14.42 -30.90
CA LEU A 1 2.59 -15.81 -30.62
C LEU A 1 2.16 -16.57 -31.88
N SER A 2 1.30 -16.01 -32.76
CA SER A 2 0.86 -16.69 -34.00
C SER A 2 2.00 -17.22 -34.89
N HIS A 3 3.07 -16.44 -35.08
CA HIS A 3 4.24 -16.88 -35.86
C HIS A 3 4.96 -18.08 -35.22
N ALA A 4 5.15 -18.06 -33.89
CA ALA A 4 5.76 -19.18 -33.17
C ALA A 4 4.91 -20.45 -33.25
N ALA A 5 3.58 -20.32 -33.16
CA ALA A 5 2.66 -21.44 -33.33
C ALA A 5 2.76 -22.06 -34.73
N LYS A 6 2.83 -21.24 -35.79
CA LYS A 6 3.02 -21.72 -37.18
C LYS A 6 4.36 -22.44 -37.36
N ALA A 7 5.40 -22.01 -36.64
CA ALA A 7 6.73 -22.61 -36.70
C ALA A 7 6.92 -23.81 -35.75
N GLY A 8 5.90 -24.18 -34.95
CA GLY A 8 6.04 -25.22 -33.92
C GLY A 8 7.02 -24.85 -32.80
N ALA A 9 7.33 -23.56 -32.63
CA ALA A 9 8.33 -23.09 -31.69
C ALA A 9 7.75 -22.88 -30.29
N LYS A 10 8.54 -23.23 -29.26
CA LYS A 10 8.23 -22.90 -27.86
C LYS A 10 8.58 -21.44 -27.57
N VAL A 11 7.64 -20.71 -26.97
CA VAL A 11 7.87 -19.35 -26.46
C VAL A 11 7.92 -19.38 -24.95
N VAL A 12 9.01 -18.87 -24.37
CA VAL A 12 9.14 -18.66 -22.92
C VAL A 12 9.16 -17.15 -22.68
N LEU A 13 8.20 -16.65 -21.91
CA LEU A 13 8.12 -15.24 -21.53
C LEU A 13 8.70 -15.09 -20.13
N VAL A 14 9.66 -14.18 -19.98
CA VAL A 14 10.28 -13.86 -18.69
C VAL A 14 10.07 -12.38 -18.44
N GLY A 15 9.54 -12.04 -17.26
CA GLY A 15 9.20 -10.68 -16.90
C GLY A 15 8.67 -10.60 -15.47
N ASP A 16 8.41 -9.39 -15.02
CA ASP A 16 7.94 -9.09 -13.68
C ASP A 16 6.65 -8.27 -13.79
N GLN A 17 5.54 -8.88 -13.38
CA GLN A 17 4.20 -8.25 -13.48
C GLN A 17 4.01 -7.08 -12.52
N HIS A 18 4.84 -6.98 -11.48
CA HIS A 18 4.77 -5.94 -10.45
C HIS A 18 5.66 -4.73 -10.78
N GLN A 19 6.51 -4.82 -11.80
CA GLN A 19 7.26 -3.67 -12.31
C GLN A 19 6.38 -2.71 -13.10
N LEU A 20 6.93 -1.54 -13.38
CA LEU A 20 6.30 -0.53 -14.21
C LEU A 20 5.73 -1.13 -15.50
N GLN A 21 4.49 -0.75 -15.77
CA GLN A 21 3.76 -1.25 -16.91
C GLN A 21 4.38 -0.72 -18.21
N ALA A 22 4.18 -1.46 -19.30
CA ALA A 22 4.63 -1.02 -20.61
C ALA A 22 4.20 0.41 -20.89
N ILE A 23 4.99 1.20 -21.62
CA ILE A 23 4.57 2.57 -21.98
C ILE A 23 3.37 2.51 -22.95
N GLU A 24 3.41 1.58 -23.90
CA GLU A 24 2.35 1.31 -24.87
C GLU A 24 1.07 0.74 -24.24
N ALA A 25 -0.01 0.67 -25.01
CA ALA A 25 -1.30 0.20 -24.52
C ALA A 25 -1.29 -1.29 -24.15
N GLY A 26 -1.98 -1.62 -23.05
CA GLY A 26 -2.20 -2.99 -22.60
C GLY A 26 -1.18 -3.53 -21.58
N ALA A 27 -1.54 -4.67 -20.99
CA ALA A 27 -0.77 -5.43 -20.02
C ALA A 27 -0.69 -6.91 -20.46
N ALA A 28 -0.15 -7.16 -21.66
CA ALA A 28 -0.15 -8.49 -22.27
C ALA A 28 0.55 -9.56 -21.41
N PHE A 29 1.68 -9.23 -20.77
CA PHE A 29 2.40 -10.15 -19.89
C PHE A 29 1.53 -10.57 -18.68
N ARG A 30 0.92 -9.58 -18.01
CA ARG A 30 -0.02 -9.81 -16.90
C ARG A 30 -1.19 -10.70 -17.34
N ALA A 31 -1.84 -10.36 -18.46
CA ALA A 31 -2.99 -11.11 -18.95
C ALA A 31 -2.64 -12.56 -19.35
N ILE A 32 -1.45 -12.80 -19.89
CA ILE A 32 -0.99 -14.17 -20.18
C ILE A 32 -0.74 -14.92 -18.87
N HIS A 33 -0.08 -14.28 -17.89
CA HIS A 33 0.20 -14.88 -16.58
C HIS A 33 -1.08 -15.21 -15.82
N GLU A 34 -2.05 -14.30 -15.75
CA GLU A 34 -3.34 -14.51 -15.07
C GLU A 34 -4.16 -15.63 -15.72
N ARG A 35 -4.09 -15.80 -17.06
CA ARG A 35 -4.86 -16.82 -17.78
C ARG A 35 -4.23 -18.20 -17.81
N HIS A 36 -2.90 -18.27 -17.92
CA HIS A 36 -2.17 -19.51 -18.15
C HIS A 36 -1.31 -19.95 -16.95
N GLY A 37 -1.20 -19.11 -15.92
CA GLY A 37 -0.26 -19.28 -14.82
C GLY A 37 1.18 -19.05 -15.26
N GLY A 38 2.10 -19.34 -14.33
CA GLY A 38 3.53 -19.22 -14.55
C GLY A 38 4.31 -19.81 -13.40
N VAL A 39 5.63 -19.86 -13.57
CA VAL A 39 6.57 -20.15 -12.48
C VAL A 39 7.07 -18.82 -11.96
N GLU A 40 6.95 -18.60 -10.66
CA GLU A 40 7.45 -17.40 -9.99
C GLU A 40 8.81 -17.68 -9.34
N ILE A 41 9.75 -16.75 -9.53
CA ILE A 41 11.05 -16.77 -8.85
C ILE A 41 10.99 -15.75 -7.72
N SER A 42 11.00 -16.24 -6.48
CA SER A 42 10.85 -15.43 -5.27
C SER A 42 12.18 -15.06 -4.59
N GLU A 43 13.29 -15.65 -5.05
CA GLU A 43 14.63 -15.40 -4.50
C GLU A 43 15.17 -14.04 -4.96
N VAL A 44 15.37 -13.13 -4.00
CA VAL A 44 15.95 -11.80 -4.26
C VAL A 44 17.47 -11.87 -4.10
N ARG A 45 18.20 -11.65 -5.21
CA ARG A 45 19.68 -11.71 -5.21
C ARG A 45 20.38 -10.36 -5.20
N ARG A 46 19.65 -9.27 -5.39
CA ARG A 46 20.24 -7.92 -5.55
C ARG A 46 20.74 -7.37 -4.22
N GLN A 47 19.91 -7.44 -3.19
CA GLN A 47 20.25 -6.96 -1.86
C GLN A 47 20.97 -8.06 -1.07
N LEU A 48 22.03 -7.68 -0.36
CA LEU A 48 22.90 -8.62 0.35
C LEU A 48 22.35 -9.03 1.72
N SER A 49 21.56 -8.16 2.33
CA SER A 49 21.01 -8.41 3.66
C SER A 49 19.60 -9.01 3.60
N VAL A 50 19.32 -9.97 4.48
CA VAL A 50 18.05 -10.72 4.51
C VAL A 50 16.85 -9.78 4.65
N TRP A 51 16.95 -8.79 5.54
CA TRP A 51 15.86 -7.85 5.77
C TRP A 51 15.54 -6.98 4.53
N GLN A 52 16.53 -6.62 3.71
CA GLN A 52 16.32 -5.88 2.47
C GLN A 52 15.65 -6.76 1.41
N GLN A 53 16.02 -8.04 1.37
CA GLN A 53 15.36 -9.02 0.51
C GLN A 53 13.89 -9.18 0.91
N ASP A 54 13.61 -9.28 2.20
CA ASP A 54 12.23 -9.36 2.73
C ASP A 54 11.43 -8.09 2.45
N ALA A 55 12.00 -6.90 2.71
CA ALA A 55 11.35 -5.63 2.39
C ALA A 55 11.08 -5.48 0.88
N THR A 56 12.00 -5.95 0.03
CA THR A 56 11.81 -5.97 -1.43
C THR A 56 10.70 -6.95 -1.84
N ARG A 57 10.61 -8.11 -1.18
CA ARG A 57 9.53 -9.07 -1.37
C ARG A 57 8.18 -8.47 -0.97
N HIS A 58 8.13 -7.78 0.17
CA HIS A 58 6.93 -7.08 0.64
C HIS A 58 6.44 -6.03 -0.36
N LEU A 59 7.35 -5.25 -0.95
CA LEU A 59 7.00 -4.31 -2.03
C LEU A 59 6.45 -5.03 -3.26
N ALA A 60 7.05 -6.16 -3.67
CA ALA A 60 6.60 -6.93 -4.82
C ALA A 60 5.20 -7.55 -4.61
N THR A 61 4.91 -8.03 -3.39
CA THR A 61 3.64 -8.69 -3.05
C THR A 61 2.55 -7.72 -2.56
N GLY A 62 2.72 -6.41 -2.75
CA GLY A 62 1.73 -5.39 -2.35
C GLY A 62 1.66 -5.11 -0.84
N ARG A 63 2.54 -5.69 -0.02
CA ARG A 63 2.70 -5.40 1.42
C ARG A 63 3.57 -4.15 1.63
N THR A 64 3.30 -3.10 0.87
CA THR A 64 4.09 -1.86 0.86
C THR A 64 4.17 -1.19 2.24
N GLY A 65 3.11 -1.32 3.06
CA GLY A 65 3.12 -0.82 4.44
C GLY A 65 4.18 -1.48 5.33
N GLU A 66 4.29 -2.80 5.27
CA GLU A 66 5.31 -3.56 6.00
C GLU A 66 6.72 -3.17 5.55
N ALA A 67 6.93 -3.08 4.23
CA ALA A 67 8.22 -2.66 3.67
C ALA A 67 8.62 -1.26 4.13
N ILE A 68 7.73 -0.27 4.02
CA ILE A 68 7.98 1.11 4.45
C ILE A 68 8.25 1.14 5.96
N GLY A 69 7.50 0.38 6.76
CA GLY A 69 7.75 0.21 8.19
C GLY A 69 9.19 -0.22 8.50
N THR A 70 9.67 -1.27 7.82
CA THR A 70 11.05 -1.75 7.98
C THR A 70 12.10 -0.68 7.60
N TYR A 71 11.86 0.10 6.53
CA TYR A 71 12.77 1.19 6.17
C TYR A 71 12.71 2.35 7.18
N VAL A 72 11.56 2.63 7.78
CA VAL A 72 11.41 3.65 8.84
C VAL A 72 12.19 3.26 10.09
N GLU A 73 12.05 2.02 10.56
CA GLU A 73 12.77 1.50 11.73
C GLU A 73 14.30 1.60 11.58
N ARG A 74 14.79 1.54 10.33
CA ARG A 74 16.21 1.64 9.99
C ARG A 74 16.66 3.06 9.65
N GLY A 75 15.79 4.06 9.83
CA GLY A 75 16.11 5.45 9.57
C GLY A 75 16.40 5.76 8.10
N MET A 76 15.79 5.02 7.17
CA MET A 76 15.93 5.19 5.72
C MET A 76 14.77 5.97 5.09
N VAL A 77 13.78 6.38 5.89
CA VAL A 77 12.64 7.20 5.45
C VAL A 77 12.69 8.54 6.19
N HIS A 78 12.65 9.62 5.43
CA HIS A 78 12.87 10.98 5.90
C HIS A 78 11.70 11.88 5.49
N ALA A 79 10.98 12.38 6.49
CA ALA A 79 9.95 13.39 6.30
C ALA A 79 10.57 14.78 6.45
N ALA A 80 10.18 15.72 5.60
CA ALA A 80 10.44 17.15 5.78
C ALA A 80 9.11 17.92 5.76
N ASP A 81 9.11 19.17 6.20
CA ASP A 81 7.88 19.96 6.30
C ASP A 81 7.28 20.23 4.91
N THR A 82 8.11 20.57 3.93
CA THR A 82 7.68 20.79 2.54
C THR A 82 8.43 19.88 1.56
N ARG A 83 7.93 19.77 0.31
CA ARG A 83 8.64 19.07 -0.76
C ARG A 83 9.99 19.72 -1.07
N GLU A 84 10.09 21.05 -1.01
CA GLU A 84 11.35 21.78 -1.20
C GLU A 84 12.39 21.41 -0.14
N ASP A 85 11.96 21.32 1.13
CA ASP A 85 12.83 20.89 2.22
C ASP A 85 13.26 19.44 2.04
N ALA A 86 12.35 18.58 1.58
CA ALA A 86 12.65 17.18 1.28
C ALA A 86 13.69 17.04 0.15
N ARG A 87 13.60 17.87 -0.89
CA ARG A 87 14.62 17.94 -1.96
C ARG A 87 15.97 18.38 -1.42
N THR A 88 15.99 19.43 -0.59
CA THR A 88 17.22 19.93 0.01
C THR A 88 17.87 18.87 0.90
N ALA A 89 17.10 18.25 1.80
CA ALA A 89 17.58 17.17 2.66
C ALA A 89 18.11 15.96 1.87
N LEU A 90 17.41 15.58 0.80
CA LEU A 90 17.84 14.51 -0.10
C LEU A 90 19.21 14.83 -0.72
N ILE A 91 19.40 16.03 -1.25
CA ILE A 91 20.64 16.46 -1.90
C ILE A 91 21.80 16.56 -0.90
N GLU A 92 21.54 17.06 0.32
CA GLU A 92 22.57 17.07 1.37
C GLU A 92 23.00 15.65 1.73
N ARG A 93 22.04 14.74 1.94
CA ARG A 93 22.35 13.34 2.26
C ARG A 93 23.11 12.66 1.13
N TRP A 94 22.66 12.82 -0.11
CA TRP A 94 23.36 12.33 -1.29
C TRP A 94 24.80 12.84 -1.35
N ASN A 95 25.03 14.13 -1.08
CA ASN A 95 26.37 14.72 -1.10
C ASN A 95 27.26 14.22 0.05
N GLN A 96 26.69 13.99 1.24
CA GLN A 96 27.40 13.39 2.37
C GLN A 96 27.81 11.95 2.06
N GLU A 97 26.89 11.12 1.58
CA GLU A 97 27.17 9.73 1.22
C GLU A 97 28.17 9.62 0.05
N ARG A 98 28.09 10.53 -0.93
CA ARG A 98 29.07 10.64 -2.00
C ARG A 98 30.49 10.91 -1.49
N GLN A 99 30.64 11.75 -0.47
CA GLN A 99 31.95 12.04 0.13
C GLN A 99 32.45 10.90 1.00
N ALA A 100 31.56 10.26 1.77
CA ALA A 100 31.90 9.15 2.65
C ALA A 100 32.30 7.88 1.89
N SER A 101 31.65 7.61 0.75
CA SER A 101 31.91 6.41 -0.07
C SER A 101 31.97 6.78 -1.56
N PRO A 102 33.07 7.42 -2.04
CA PRO A 102 33.14 7.95 -3.41
C PRO A 102 32.96 6.89 -4.50
N GLY A 103 33.45 5.67 -4.27
CA GLY A 103 33.40 4.56 -5.23
C GLY A 103 32.02 3.95 -5.45
N ASP A 104 31.07 4.18 -4.55
CA ASP A 104 29.73 3.58 -4.64
C ASP A 104 28.95 4.17 -5.82
N SER A 105 28.29 3.31 -6.59
CA SER A 105 27.34 3.73 -7.61
C SER A 105 26.08 4.30 -6.94
N ARG A 106 25.57 5.42 -7.47
CA ARG A 106 24.42 6.12 -6.87
C ARG A 106 23.52 6.79 -7.90
N ILE A 107 22.23 6.84 -7.59
CA ILE A 107 21.23 7.52 -8.42
C ILE A 107 20.13 8.14 -7.54
N ILE A 108 19.63 9.30 -7.96
CA ILE A 108 18.43 9.93 -7.40
C ILE A 108 17.24 9.60 -8.30
N LEU A 109 16.14 9.11 -7.72
CA LEU A 109 14.93 8.72 -8.44
C LEU A 109 13.73 9.54 -8.00
N THR A 110 12.90 9.94 -8.97
CA THR A 110 11.62 10.60 -8.72
C THR A 110 10.65 10.30 -9.87
N HIS A 111 9.42 10.81 -9.79
CA HIS A 111 8.37 10.48 -10.74
C HIS A 111 8.35 11.37 -11.99
N THR A 112 8.50 12.70 -11.85
CA THR A 112 8.28 13.65 -12.95
C THR A 112 9.60 14.21 -13.51
N ASN A 113 9.56 14.67 -14.78
CA ASN A 113 10.75 15.25 -15.41
C ASN A 113 11.14 16.61 -14.81
N ASP A 114 10.18 17.37 -14.28
CA ASP A 114 10.45 18.67 -13.67
C ASP A 114 11.22 18.50 -12.34
N GLU A 115 10.82 17.55 -11.50
CA GLU A 115 11.56 17.19 -10.29
C GLU A 115 12.96 16.65 -10.64
N VAL A 116 13.09 15.85 -11.71
CA VAL A 116 14.40 15.40 -12.19
C VAL A 116 15.29 16.57 -12.60
N ARG A 117 14.74 17.59 -13.27
CA ARG A 117 15.51 18.78 -13.68
C ARG A 117 16.02 19.54 -12.46
N GLU A 118 15.16 19.77 -11.48
CA GLU A 118 15.51 20.49 -10.25
C GLU A 118 16.55 19.73 -9.43
N LEU A 119 16.36 18.43 -9.21
CA LEU A 119 17.31 17.57 -8.50
C LEU A 119 18.68 17.50 -9.20
N ASN A 120 18.70 17.40 -10.53
CA ASN A 120 19.95 17.43 -11.29
C ASN A 120 20.67 18.77 -11.12
N GLN A 121 19.96 19.90 -11.16
CA GLN A 121 20.56 21.21 -10.97
C GLN A 121 21.13 21.37 -9.56
N MET A 122 20.39 20.95 -8.53
CA MET A 122 20.85 20.99 -7.14
C MET A 122 22.08 20.11 -6.90
N ALA A 123 22.07 18.87 -7.42
CA ALA A 123 23.20 17.95 -7.32
C ALA A 123 24.44 18.51 -8.04
N ARG A 124 24.26 19.03 -9.26
CA ARG A 124 25.33 19.67 -10.04
C ARG A 124 25.91 20.89 -9.33
N ASN A 125 25.07 21.71 -8.71
CA ASN A 125 25.53 22.86 -7.92
C ASN A 125 26.43 22.42 -6.76
N LYS A 126 26.09 21.33 -6.06
CA LYS A 126 26.97 20.75 -5.02
C LYS A 126 28.32 20.30 -5.58
N MET A 127 28.34 19.66 -6.76
CA MET A 127 29.59 19.26 -7.42
C MET A 127 30.45 20.46 -7.82
N ARG A 128 29.81 21.55 -8.27
CA ARG A 128 30.48 22.81 -8.61
C ARG A 128 31.07 23.48 -7.38
N THR A 129 30.30 23.63 -6.31
CA THR A 129 30.76 24.24 -5.05
C THR A 129 31.91 23.44 -4.44
N ALA A 130 31.92 22.12 -4.62
CA ALA A 130 33.02 21.26 -4.19
C ALA A 130 34.29 21.36 -5.07
N GLY A 131 34.27 22.13 -6.17
CA GLY A 131 35.41 22.28 -7.08
C GLY A 131 35.73 21.03 -7.90
N ILE A 132 34.79 20.08 -8.02
CA ILE A 132 35.00 18.81 -8.72
C ILE A 132 34.73 18.95 -10.23
N LEU A 133 33.93 19.94 -10.61
CA LEU A 133 33.60 20.19 -12.01
C LEU A 133 34.64 21.10 -12.66
N GLY A 134 35.03 20.76 -13.89
CA GLY A 134 35.86 21.62 -14.74
C GLY A 134 35.10 22.83 -15.31
N THR A 135 35.66 23.44 -16.34
CA THR A 135 35.03 24.55 -17.06
C THR A 135 33.79 24.10 -17.82
N ASP A 136 32.76 24.96 -17.83
CA ASP A 136 31.53 24.70 -18.58
C ASP A 136 31.73 24.79 -20.08
N ALA A 137 31.20 23.79 -20.78
CA ALA A 137 30.93 23.81 -22.20
C ALA A 137 29.42 23.84 -22.43
N THR A 138 28.93 24.87 -23.12
CA THR A 138 27.54 24.93 -23.58
C THR A 138 27.39 24.04 -24.81
N ILE A 139 26.50 23.06 -24.71
CA ILE A 139 26.20 22.10 -25.77
C ILE A 139 24.73 22.21 -26.13
N LYS A 140 24.44 22.24 -27.43
CA LYS A 140 23.08 22.22 -27.97
C LYS A 140 22.52 20.81 -27.91
N ALA A 141 22.06 20.39 -26.73
CA ALA A 141 21.44 19.08 -26.55
C ALA A 141 20.04 19.05 -27.20
N ALA A 142 19.53 17.85 -27.46
CA ALA A 142 18.23 17.63 -28.10
C ALA A 142 17.05 18.21 -27.32
N ARG A 143 17.22 18.47 -26.02
CA ARG A 143 16.21 19.06 -25.11
C ARG A 143 16.52 20.53 -24.77
N GLY A 144 17.23 21.21 -25.68
CA GLY A 144 17.69 22.58 -25.52
C GLY A 144 19.11 22.67 -24.98
N ASP A 145 19.61 23.89 -24.88
CA ASP A 145 20.98 24.16 -24.46
C ASP A 145 21.22 23.68 -23.01
N ARG A 146 22.36 23.04 -22.81
CA ARG A 146 22.80 22.49 -21.53
C ARG A 146 24.29 22.77 -21.33
N GLN A 147 24.67 23.02 -20.09
CA GLN A 147 26.06 23.21 -19.70
C GLN A 147 26.59 21.91 -19.10
N PHE A 148 27.64 21.37 -19.70
CA PHE A 148 28.35 20.21 -19.18
C PHE A 148 29.79 20.61 -18.85
N ALA A 149 30.34 20.03 -17.80
CA ALA A 149 31.74 20.17 -17.43
C ALA A 149 32.40 18.79 -17.30
N SER A 150 33.73 18.75 -17.37
CA SER A 150 34.47 17.55 -16.95
C SER A 150 34.09 17.20 -15.50
N GLY A 151 33.87 15.92 -15.21
CA GLY A 151 33.35 15.40 -13.95
C GLY A 151 31.81 15.34 -13.87
N ASP A 152 31.06 15.91 -14.82
CA ASP A 152 29.60 15.84 -14.78
C ASP A 152 29.09 14.42 -15.00
N ARG A 153 28.04 14.07 -14.26
CA ARG A 153 27.27 12.85 -14.50
C ARG A 153 26.22 13.09 -15.59
N ILE A 154 26.17 12.21 -16.58
CA ILE A 154 25.20 12.31 -17.69
C ILE A 154 24.44 11.00 -17.92
N ILE A 155 23.32 11.13 -18.63
CA ILE A 155 22.50 10.01 -19.11
C ILE A 155 22.29 10.12 -20.62
N PHE A 156 22.48 9.01 -21.34
CA PHE A 156 22.15 8.90 -22.75
C PHE A 156 20.64 8.72 -22.93
N LEU A 157 20.03 9.47 -23.84
CA LEU A 157 18.58 9.49 -24.05
C LEU A 157 18.12 8.76 -25.32
N ARG A 158 19.05 8.32 -26.17
CA ARG A 158 18.76 7.62 -27.44
C ARG A 158 19.72 6.43 -27.60
N ASN A 159 19.23 5.37 -28.22
CA ASN A 159 20.08 4.25 -28.61
C ASN A 159 20.93 4.67 -29.81
N GLU A 160 22.23 4.44 -29.75
CA GLU A 160 23.14 4.63 -30.89
C GLU A 160 24.11 3.45 -30.98
N ARG A 161 23.96 2.64 -32.04
CA ARG A 161 24.72 1.40 -32.19
C ARG A 161 26.20 1.67 -32.46
N GLY A 162 26.50 2.73 -33.22
CA GLY A 162 27.89 3.11 -33.52
C GLY A 162 28.69 3.47 -32.27
N LEU A 163 28.03 4.10 -31.29
CA LEU A 163 28.61 4.45 -29.99
C LEU A 163 28.46 3.32 -28.95
N GLY A 164 27.70 2.27 -29.26
CA GLY A 164 27.36 1.20 -28.32
C GLY A 164 26.55 1.66 -27.11
N VAL A 165 25.87 2.80 -27.16
CA VAL A 165 25.11 3.36 -26.04
C VAL A 165 23.62 3.07 -26.19
N LYS A 166 22.94 2.88 -25.06
CA LYS A 166 21.49 2.68 -24.99
C LYS A 166 20.86 3.85 -24.26
N ASN A 167 19.58 4.10 -24.50
CA ASN A 167 18.78 5.02 -23.71
C ASN A 167 18.74 4.53 -22.26
N GLY A 168 19.16 5.38 -21.33
CA GLY A 168 19.32 5.05 -19.92
C GLY A 168 20.75 4.73 -19.51
N THR A 169 21.71 4.59 -20.45
CA THR A 169 23.13 4.42 -20.09
C THR A 169 23.62 5.65 -19.34
N LEU A 170 24.28 5.43 -18.20
CA LEU A 170 24.91 6.47 -17.39
C LEU A 170 26.41 6.52 -17.67
N GLY A 171 26.98 7.71 -17.52
CA GLY A 171 28.43 7.91 -17.64
C GLY A 171 28.88 9.23 -17.02
N THR A 172 30.19 9.35 -16.88
CA THR A 172 30.86 10.54 -16.36
C THR A 172 31.62 11.21 -17.49
N VAL A 173 31.44 12.51 -17.64
CA VAL A 173 32.12 13.32 -18.65
C VAL A 173 33.59 13.44 -18.26
N GLU A 174 34.48 13.03 -19.15
CA GLU A 174 35.92 13.24 -18.99
C GLU A 174 36.35 14.55 -19.64
N GLN A 175 35.79 14.85 -20.81
CA GLN A 175 36.02 16.10 -21.52
C GLN A 175 34.74 16.58 -22.19
N ALA A 176 34.46 17.88 -22.08
CA ALA A 176 33.36 18.52 -22.78
C ALA A 176 33.86 19.77 -23.51
N SER A 177 33.46 19.90 -24.77
CA SER A 177 33.61 21.10 -25.57
C SER A 177 32.31 21.38 -26.31
N ALA A 178 32.18 22.55 -26.93
CA ALA A 178 30.98 22.88 -27.71
C ALA A 178 30.75 21.93 -28.91
N LYS A 179 31.81 21.28 -29.41
CA LYS A 179 31.77 20.41 -30.60
C LYS A 179 31.86 18.92 -30.29
N SER A 180 32.46 18.54 -29.17
CA SER A 180 32.68 17.12 -28.86
C SER A 180 32.57 16.85 -27.37
N MET A 181 32.21 15.61 -27.05
CA MET A 181 32.20 15.09 -25.69
C MET A 181 32.93 13.75 -25.64
N ALA A 182 33.68 13.54 -24.55
CA ALA A 182 34.25 12.26 -24.17
C ALA A 182 33.65 11.84 -22.82
N VAL A 183 33.09 10.64 -22.76
CA VAL A 183 32.31 10.14 -21.63
C VAL A 183 32.76 8.73 -21.30
N ARG A 184 33.11 8.50 -20.03
CA ARG A 184 33.34 7.16 -19.50
C ARG A 184 32.04 6.61 -18.93
N THR A 185 31.50 5.59 -19.57
CA THR A 185 30.28 4.90 -19.13
C THR A 185 30.55 4.02 -17.91
N ASP A 186 29.48 3.67 -17.18
CA ASP A 186 29.61 2.85 -15.95
C ASP A 186 30.12 1.44 -16.17
N ASP A 187 29.94 0.91 -17.39
CA ASP A 187 30.48 -0.40 -17.77
C ASP A 187 31.96 -0.32 -18.19
N GLY A 188 32.58 0.86 -18.04
CA GLY A 188 34.01 1.08 -18.24
C GLY A 188 34.39 1.52 -19.65
N ARG A 189 33.44 1.63 -20.58
CA ARG A 189 33.75 2.05 -21.96
C ARG A 189 33.92 3.56 -22.07
N GLU A 190 34.92 3.97 -22.83
CA GLU A 190 35.11 5.33 -23.28
C GLU A 190 34.31 5.57 -24.57
N VAL A 191 33.46 6.59 -24.55
CA VAL A 191 32.59 6.96 -25.66
C VAL A 191 32.87 8.43 -26.00
N ALA A 192 33.40 8.66 -27.19
CA ALA A 192 33.61 10.00 -27.73
C ALA A 192 32.69 10.23 -28.92
N PHE A 193 32.06 11.41 -28.99
CA PHE A 193 31.16 11.78 -30.08
C PHE A 193 31.18 13.28 -30.35
N ASP A 194 30.89 13.66 -31.60
CA ASP A 194 30.60 15.04 -31.97
C ASP A 194 29.16 15.38 -31.56
N THR A 195 28.96 16.58 -31.02
CA THR A 195 27.65 17.05 -30.55
C THR A 195 26.66 17.25 -31.70
N LYS A 196 27.14 17.37 -32.95
CA LYS A 196 26.32 17.39 -34.16
C LYS A 196 25.75 16.03 -34.52
N ASP A 197 26.53 14.97 -34.31
CA ASP A 197 26.14 13.60 -34.66
C ASP A 197 25.28 12.98 -33.56
N TYR A 198 25.54 13.36 -32.31
CA TYR A 198 24.77 12.87 -31.17
C TYR A 198 24.56 13.96 -30.10
N ALA A 199 23.32 14.45 -30.00
CA ALA A 199 22.92 15.48 -29.03
C ALA A 199 21.95 14.97 -27.95
N HIS A 200 21.69 13.66 -27.88
CA HIS A 200 20.69 13.08 -26.99
C HIS A 200 21.28 12.71 -25.62
N VAL A 201 21.73 13.73 -24.89
CA VAL A 201 22.28 13.63 -23.53
C VAL A 201 21.60 14.63 -22.58
N ASP A 202 21.57 14.30 -21.29
CA ASP A 202 21.14 15.20 -20.20
C ASP A 202 21.93 14.87 -18.93
N HIS A 203 21.77 15.66 -17.87
CA HIS A 203 22.37 15.34 -16.57
C HIS A 203 21.82 14.03 -15.98
N GLY A 204 22.70 13.24 -15.38
CA GLY A 204 22.42 11.89 -14.91
C GLY A 204 22.56 11.69 -13.41
N TYR A 205 22.53 12.76 -12.60
CA TYR A 205 22.51 12.65 -11.14
C TYR A 205 21.15 12.15 -10.64
N ALA A 206 20.08 12.60 -11.31
CA ALA A 206 18.70 12.19 -11.08
C ALA A 206 18.05 11.67 -12.36
N ALA A 207 17.14 10.70 -12.21
CA ALA A 207 16.36 10.12 -13.29
C ALA A 207 14.92 9.81 -12.85
N THR A 208 14.02 9.66 -13.82
CA THR A 208 12.67 9.17 -13.51
C THR A 208 12.73 7.68 -13.15
N VAL A 209 11.82 7.21 -12.28
CA VAL A 209 11.73 5.79 -11.91
C VAL A 209 11.66 4.87 -13.15
N HIS A 210 10.93 5.29 -14.19
CA HIS A 210 10.83 4.58 -15.46
C HIS A 210 12.17 4.37 -16.16
N LYS A 211 13.08 5.35 -16.11
CA LYS A 211 14.42 5.26 -16.72
C LYS A 211 15.38 4.39 -15.90
N ALA A 212 15.07 4.15 -14.62
CA ALA A 212 15.86 3.30 -13.76
C ALA A 212 15.45 1.81 -13.83
N GLN A 213 14.46 1.45 -14.66
CA GLN A 213 14.07 0.05 -14.77
C GLN A 213 15.23 -0.81 -15.29
N GLY A 214 15.52 -1.90 -14.58
CA GLY A 214 16.66 -2.77 -14.86
C GLY A 214 18.01 -2.26 -14.33
N MET A 215 18.08 -1.02 -13.84
CA MET A 215 19.27 -0.48 -13.17
C MET A 215 19.50 -1.17 -11.83
N THR A 216 20.76 -1.26 -11.42
CA THR A 216 21.16 -1.62 -10.06
C THR A 216 22.29 -0.68 -9.64
N VAL A 217 22.16 -0.09 -8.47
CA VAL A 217 23.16 0.81 -7.86
C VAL A 217 23.43 0.36 -6.44
N ASP A 218 24.53 0.79 -5.86
CA ASP A 218 24.84 0.49 -4.46
C ASP A 218 23.93 1.34 -3.55
N ARG A 219 23.72 2.61 -3.92
CA ARG A 219 22.88 3.56 -3.16
C ARG A 219 21.80 4.24 -4.01
N ALA A 220 20.55 4.16 -3.58
CA ALA A 220 19.43 4.85 -4.21
C ALA A 220 18.85 5.93 -3.29
N HIS A 221 18.65 7.14 -3.81
CA HIS A 221 17.90 8.19 -3.13
C HIS A 221 16.58 8.38 -3.85
N VAL A 222 15.46 8.43 -3.15
CA VAL A 222 14.14 8.53 -3.78
C VAL A 222 13.40 9.74 -3.22
N LEU A 223 12.99 10.66 -4.09
CA LEU A 223 12.01 11.68 -3.75
C LEU A 223 10.62 11.17 -4.06
N THR A 224 9.79 11.07 -3.03
CA THR A 224 8.41 10.59 -3.19
C THR A 224 7.50 11.75 -3.56
N THR A 225 6.62 11.54 -4.53
CA THR A 225 5.60 12.51 -4.94
C THR A 225 4.23 11.84 -5.06
N PRO A 226 3.10 12.57 -4.94
CA PRO A 226 1.74 12.00 -5.00
C PRO A 226 1.38 11.25 -6.30
N GLY A 227 2.18 11.47 -7.35
CA GLY A 227 2.04 10.78 -8.64
C GLY A 227 2.50 9.33 -8.61
N MET A 228 3.27 8.92 -7.60
CA MET A 228 3.74 7.55 -7.43
C MET A 228 2.61 6.59 -7.02
N ASP A 229 2.91 5.31 -7.12
CA ASP A 229 2.03 4.16 -6.89
C ASP A 229 2.86 2.92 -6.51
N SER A 230 2.21 1.77 -6.35
CA SER A 230 2.86 0.48 -6.00
C SER A 230 3.99 0.08 -6.94
N HIS A 231 3.78 0.19 -8.26
CA HIS A 231 4.76 -0.24 -9.24
C HIS A 231 5.98 0.69 -9.25
N SER A 232 5.76 2.01 -9.15
CA SER A 232 6.86 2.98 -9.06
C SER A 232 7.58 2.92 -7.71
N ALA A 233 6.89 2.66 -6.60
CA ALA A 233 7.52 2.41 -5.30
C ALA A 233 8.40 1.16 -5.35
N TYR A 234 7.86 0.04 -5.85
CA TYR A 234 8.60 -1.21 -6.00
C TYR A 234 9.83 -1.02 -6.88
N VAL A 235 9.68 -0.40 -8.05
CA VAL A 235 10.84 -0.14 -8.92
C VAL A 235 11.83 0.77 -8.22
N ALA A 236 11.46 1.95 -7.72
CA ALA A 236 12.39 2.91 -7.14
C ALA A 236 13.16 2.33 -5.93
N MET A 237 12.45 1.69 -5.01
CA MET A 237 13.02 1.21 -3.76
C MET A 237 13.81 -0.10 -3.94
N SER A 238 13.58 -0.87 -5.00
CA SER A 238 14.31 -2.12 -5.26
C SER A 238 15.63 -1.96 -6.05
N ARG A 239 16.03 -0.72 -6.42
CA ARG A 239 17.25 -0.51 -7.24
C ARG A 239 18.57 -0.57 -6.48
N HIS A 240 18.56 -0.44 -5.16
CA HIS A 240 19.76 -0.43 -4.33
C HIS A 240 20.29 -1.84 -4.04
N ARG A 241 21.61 -1.98 -3.83
CA ARG A 241 22.25 -3.15 -3.23
C ARG A 241 22.46 -2.98 -1.73
N ASP A 242 22.92 -1.80 -1.32
CA ASP A 242 23.37 -1.53 0.04
C ASP A 242 22.49 -0.51 0.78
N GLY A 243 22.17 0.63 0.15
CA GLY A 243 21.51 1.75 0.83
C GLY A 243 20.34 2.35 0.06
N LEU A 244 19.24 2.63 0.78
CA LEU A 244 18.11 3.40 0.28
C LEU A 244 17.88 4.61 1.21
N ALA A 245 17.54 5.75 0.63
CA ALA A 245 17.02 6.90 1.39
C ALA A 245 15.80 7.50 0.71
N LEU A 246 14.62 7.27 1.28
CA LEU A 246 13.34 7.78 0.82
C LEU A 246 13.05 9.12 1.49
N HIS A 247 12.75 10.15 0.71
CA HIS A 247 12.40 11.49 1.20
C HIS A 247 11.00 11.88 0.74
N TYR A 248 10.26 12.61 1.57
CA TYR A 248 8.96 13.16 1.22
C TYR A 248 8.62 14.42 2.02
N GLY A 249 7.82 15.32 1.44
CA GLY A 249 7.30 16.52 2.11
C GLY A 249 5.93 16.26 2.78
N ARG A 250 5.68 16.88 3.94
CA ARG A 250 4.42 16.75 4.68
C ARG A 250 3.26 17.51 4.03
N ASP A 251 3.56 18.53 3.26
CA ASP A 251 2.64 19.22 2.34
C ASP A 251 1.99 18.26 1.34
N ASP A 252 2.75 17.30 0.80
CA ASP A 252 2.23 16.23 -0.05
C ASP A 252 1.62 15.08 0.77
N PHE A 253 2.35 14.64 1.80
CA PHE A 253 2.03 13.48 2.62
C PHE A 253 1.96 13.87 4.10
N ALA A 254 0.78 14.29 4.54
CA ALA A 254 0.53 14.73 5.93
C ALA A 254 1.14 13.79 6.99
N ASP A 255 1.08 12.49 6.74
CA ASP A 255 1.67 11.47 7.59
C ASP A 255 2.17 10.25 6.79
N GLN A 256 2.82 9.32 7.50
CA GLN A 256 3.31 8.06 6.94
C GLN A 256 2.16 7.18 6.42
N LEU A 257 0.94 7.26 6.99
CA LEU A 257 -0.19 6.48 6.50
C LEU A 257 -0.61 6.94 5.10
N LYS A 258 -0.60 8.24 4.83
CA LYS A 258 -0.87 8.82 3.50
C LYS A 258 0.23 8.46 2.50
N LEU A 259 1.49 8.43 2.95
CA LEU A 259 2.62 7.91 2.16
C LEU A 259 2.37 6.46 1.76
N VAL A 260 2.14 5.58 2.75
CA VAL A 260 1.88 4.15 2.53
C VAL A 260 0.67 3.98 1.61
N ARG A 261 -0.45 4.63 1.87
CA ARG A 261 -1.66 4.52 1.02
C ARG A 261 -1.40 4.90 -0.42
N THR A 262 -0.60 5.94 -0.66
CA THR A 262 -0.27 6.38 -2.02
C THR A 262 0.65 5.37 -2.71
N LEU A 263 1.68 4.89 -2.00
CA LEU A 263 2.61 3.90 -2.52
C LEU A 263 2.03 2.47 -2.56
N SER A 264 0.90 2.21 -1.92
CA SER A 264 0.15 0.95 -2.05
C SER A 264 -0.88 0.99 -3.17
N ARG A 265 -1.14 2.15 -3.80
CA ARG A 265 -2.15 2.26 -4.85
C ARG A 265 -1.75 1.40 -6.04
N GLU A 266 -2.63 0.50 -6.47
CA GLU A 266 -2.47 -0.20 -7.75
C GLU A 266 -3.11 0.62 -8.88
N ARG A 267 -2.35 0.87 -9.96
CA ARG A 267 -2.87 1.42 -11.22
C ARG A 267 -2.68 0.38 -12.31
N LYS A 268 -3.56 -0.61 -12.34
CA LYS A 268 -3.53 -1.66 -13.36
C LYS A 268 -3.94 -1.06 -14.72
N LYS A 269 -3.12 -1.24 -15.76
CA LYS A 269 -3.54 -1.11 -17.16
C LYS A 269 -4.55 -2.19 -17.49
N ASP A 270 -5.69 -1.76 -18.03
CA ASP A 270 -6.72 -2.66 -18.52
C ASP A 270 -6.31 -3.27 -19.87
N MET A 271 -6.75 -4.51 -20.10
CA MET A 271 -6.73 -5.18 -21.39
C MET A 271 -8.15 -5.24 -21.95
N ALA A 272 -8.29 -5.16 -23.28
CA ALA A 272 -9.59 -5.35 -23.93
C ALA A 272 -10.27 -6.69 -23.51
N GLY A 273 -9.47 -7.72 -23.22
CA GLY A 273 -9.93 -9.01 -22.74
C GLY A 273 -10.27 -9.09 -21.25
N ASP A 274 -10.07 -8.02 -20.47
CA ASP A 274 -10.57 -7.89 -19.10
C ASP A 274 -12.07 -7.53 -19.11
N TYR A 275 -12.56 -6.96 -20.21
CA TYR A 275 -13.97 -6.62 -20.41
C TYR A 275 -14.72 -7.83 -20.98
N LYS A 276 -15.66 -8.37 -20.21
CA LYS A 276 -16.69 -9.26 -20.77
C LYS A 276 -17.74 -8.37 -21.44
N PRO A 277 -18.18 -8.65 -22.69
CA PRO A 277 -19.14 -7.79 -23.41
C PRO A 277 -20.45 -7.54 -22.64
N GLU A 278 -20.80 -8.44 -21.72
CA GLU A 278 -22.09 -8.50 -21.05
C GLU A 278 -22.12 -7.72 -19.73
N GLN A 279 -20.98 -7.24 -19.21
CA GLN A 279 -20.93 -6.52 -17.94
C GLN A 279 -20.02 -5.29 -18.03
N ALA A 280 -20.61 -4.12 -17.79
CA ALA A 280 -19.95 -2.98 -17.16
C ALA A 280 -18.96 -2.10 -17.96
N PHE A 281 -19.30 -1.64 -19.18
CA PHE A 281 -18.62 -0.44 -19.73
C PHE A 281 -18.93 0.83 -18.91
N ALA A 282 -20.14 0.95 -18.34
CA ALA A 282 -20.61 2.11 -17.59
C ALA A 282 -20.29 2.06 -16.08
N GLU A 283 -20.42 0.87 -15.45
CA GLU A 283 -20.31 0.73 -13.98
C GLU A 283 -18.88 0.92 -13.47
N LEU A 284 -17.85 0.56 -14.25
CA LEU A 284 -16.44 0.65 -13.83
C LEU A 284 -15.78 2.01 -14.14
N ARG A 285 -16.41 2.85 -14.96
CA ARG A 285 -16.02 4.27 -15.18
C ARG A 285 -16.74 5.24 -14.24
N GLY A 286 -17.58 4.74 -13.33
CA GLY A 286 -18.37 5.56 -12.41
C GLY A 286 -19.51 6.32 -13.09
N ILE A 287 -19.94 5.92 -14.30
CA ILE A 287 -21.09 6.52 -14.97
C ILE A 287 -22.33 5.75 -14.51
N SER A 288 -22.84 6.09 -13.32
CA SER A 288 -24.11 5.56 -12.86
C SER A 288 -25.24 6.29 -13.60
N PHE A 289 -26.05 5.55 -14.37
CA PHE A 289 -27.20 6.09 -15.09
C PHE A 289 -28.33 6.60 -14.14
N ARG A 290 -28.15 6.47 -12.82
CA ARG A 290 -29.12 6.90 -11.79
C ARG A 290 -28.98 8.35 -11.35
N GLU A 291 -27.83 8.99 -11.53
CA GLU A 291 -27.66 10.41 -11.12
C GLU A 291 -28.30 11.38 -12.13
N ARG A 292 -28.32 11.03 -13.42
CA ARG A 292 -28.90 11.88 -14.46
C ARG A 292 -30.43 11.92 -14.49
N VAL A 293 -31.09 10.91 -13.92
CA VAL A 293 -32.56 10.90 -13.76
C VAL A 293 -32.98 11.74 -12.56
N LEU A 294 -32.19 11.77 -11.48
CA LEU A 294 -32.43 12.61 -10.31
C LEU A 294 -32.18 14.11 -10.58
N GLU A 295 -31.25 14.46 -11.46
CA GLU A 295 -31.06 15.84 -11.92
C GLU A 295 -32.20 16.34 -12.82
N MET A 296 -32.77 15.47 -13.68
CA MET A 296 -33.92 15.84 -14.52
C MET A 296 -35.23 16.03 -13.74
N VAL A 297 -35.36 15.46 -12.55
CA VAL A 297 -36.56 15.61 -11.70
C VAL A 297 -36.47 16.84 -10.77
N ARG A 298 -35.31 17.49 -10.64
CA ARG A 298 -35.11 18.63 -9.73
C ARG A 298 -35.17 20.03 -10.34
N GLN A 299 -35.41 20.15 -11.65
CA GLN A 299 -35.64 21.45 -12.29
C GLN A 299 -37.08 21.63 -12.75
N VAL A 300 -37.96 21.97 -11.82
CA VAL A 300 -39.15 22.79 -12.06
C VAL A 300 -39.25 23.82 -10.92
N PRO A 301 -39.20 25.13 -11.18
CA PRO A 301 -39.29 26.14 -10.14
C PRO A 301 -40.72 26.66 -10.00
N GLU A 302 -41.25 26.80 -8.79
CA GLU A 302 -42.21 27.86 -8.50
C GLU A 302 -42.02 28.51 -7.13
N ARG A 303 -42.24 29.82 -7.18
CA ARG A 303 -42.04 30.89 -6.20
C ARG A 303 -42.88 30.74 -4.93
N ALA A 304 -42.32 31.15 -3.79
CA ALA A 304 -43.04 31.95 -2.78
C ALA A 304 -42.06 32.76 -1.91
N LYS A 305 -42.47 33.98 -1.56
CA LYS A 305 -41.68 35.06 -0.97
C LYS A 305 -41.45 34.90 0.55
N SER A 306 -40.24 35.27 0.95
CA SER A 306 -39.79 36.02 2.15
C SER A 306 -40.77 36.28 3.29
N ILE A 307 -40.39 35.93 4.52
CA ILE A 307 -40.62 36.72 5.75
C ILE A 307 -39.45 36.42 6.71
N PHE A 308 -38.48 37.33 6.80
CA PHE A 308 -37.56 37.61 7.93
C PHE A 308 -36.35 38.36 7.36
N GLY A 309 -36.63 39.55 6.85
CA GLY A 309 -35.65 40.62 6.79
C GLY A 309 -35.39 41.14 8.20
N ASN A 310 -34.13 41.44 8.47
CA ASN A 310 -33.63 42.24 9.59
C ASN A 310 -33.54 41.52 10.94
N PHE A 311 -32.50 40.68 11.07
CA PHE A 311 -31.84 40.49 12.37
C PHE A 311 -30.32 40.34 12.16
N ARG A 312 -29.54 41.28 12.68
CA ARG A 312 -28.07 41.21 12.78
C ARG A 312 -27.64 41.61 14.19
N PRO A 313 -27.03 40.70 14.96
CA PRO A 313 -26.12 41.06 16.04
C PRO A 313 -24.66 40.79 15.64
N GLN A 314 -23.78 41.57 16.26
CA GLN A 314 -22.37 41.81 15.93
C GLN A 314 -21.48 40.56 15.94
N ALA A 315 -20.51 40.55 15.02
CA ALA A 315 -19.44 39.56 14.94
C ALA A 315 -18.49 39.66 16.15
N ARG A 316 -18.54 38.66 17.02
CA ARG A 316 -17.37 38.30 17.84
C ARG A 316 -16.47 37.41 17.00
N GLN A 317 -15.24 37.87 16.79
CA GLN A 317 -14.13 37.05 16.32
C GLN A 317 -14.00 35.81 17.21
N LEU A 318 -14.10 34.64 16.60
CA LEU A 318 -13.64 33.37 17.15
C LEU A 318 -12.56 32.88 16.20
N GLU A 319 -11.30 32.98 16.66
CA GLU A 319 -10.18 32.27 16.06
C GLU A 319 -10.50 30.77 16.08
N LEU A 320 -10.61 30.16 14.91
CA LEU A 320 -10.67 28.71 14.78
C LEU A 320 -9.25 28.19 14.54
N LEU A 321 -8.61 27.76 15.62
CA LEU A 321 -7.44 26.87 15.60
C LEU A 321 -7.82 25.51 14.95
N PRO A 322 -6.86 24.78 14.35
CA PRO A 322 -7.15 23.65 13.46
C PRO A 322 -7.70 22.42 14.20
N ALA A 323 -8.92 22.00 13.85
CA ALA A 323 -9.69 20.95 14.53
C ALA A 323 -9.19 19.50 14.34
N GLN A 324 -8.18 19.23 13.51
CA GLN A 324 -7.79 17.84 13.20
C GLN A 324 -6.86 17.20 14.23
N ALA A 325 -6.01 17.98 14.92
CA ALA A 325 -5.11 17.47 15.96
C ALA A 325 -5.85 16.96 17.22
N ASN A 326 -7.06 17.45 17.48
CA ASN A 326 -7.87 17.01 18.61
C ASN A 326 -8.58 15.67 18.38
N THR A 327 -8.99 15.35 17.14
CA THR A 327 -9.80 14.14 16.88
C THR A 327 -9.11 12.82 17.25
N GLN A 328 -7.81 12.66 16.96
CA GLN A 328 -7.07 11.46 17.36
C GLN A 328 -6.85 11.39 18.88
N ASN A 329 -6.59 12.53 19.53
CA ASN A 329 -6.44 12.59 20.98
C ASN A 329 -7.77 12.33 21.71
N ASP A 330 -8.87 12.83 21.15
CA ASP A 330 -10.23 12.59 21.63
C ASP A 330 -10.62 11.12 21.44
N GLN A 331 -10.25 10.51 20.31
CA GLN A 331 -10.46 9.08 20.07
C GLN A 331 -9.62 8.22 21.02
N ARG A 332 -8.33 8.55 21.25
CA ARG A 332 -7.49 7.85 22.23
C ARG A 332 -8.07 7.91 23.64
N ARG A 333 -8.52 9.09 24.07
CA ARG A 333 -9.17 9.30 25.37
C ARG A 333 -10.51 8.55 25.47
N ALA A 334 -11.28 8.49 24.39
CA ALA A 334 -12.53 7.75 24.35
C ALA A 334 -12.29 6.23 24.45
N VAL A 335 -11.29 5.70 23.73
CA VAL A 335 -10.86 4.30 23.82
C VAL A 335 -10.35 3.96 25.22
N GLU A 336 -9.52 4.82 25.82
CA GLU A 336 -9.03 4.63 27.20
C GLU A 336 -10.18 4.56 28.21
N ARG A 337 -11.14 5.49 28.13
CA ARG A 337 -12.32 5.51 29.01
C ARG A 337 -13.18 4.26 28.86
N TYR A 338 -13.37 3.81 27.62
CA TYR A 338 -14.11 2.60 27.33
C TYR A 338 -13.41 1.36 27.90
N ALA A 339 -12.10 1.23 27.67
CA ALA A 339 -11.30 0.13 28.20
C ALA A 339 -11.25 0.12 29.74
N ARG A 340 -11.18 1.28 30.39
CA ARG A 340 -11.24 1.39 31.85
C ARG A 340 -12.60 0.92 32.40
N ALA A 341 -13.70 1.40 31.82
CA ALA A 341 -15.04 0.97 32.23
C ALA A 341 -15.24 -0.54 32.04
N LEU A 342 -14.76 -1.09 30.91
CA LEU A 342 -14.83 -2.52 30.62
C LEU A 342 -13.95 -3.34 31.59
N GLY A 343 -12.74 -2.86 31.88
CA GLY A 343 -11.82 -3.50 32.83
C GLY A 343 -12.34 -3.51 34.27
N ASP A 344 -13.02 -2.45 34.71
CA ASP A 344 -13.63 -2.38 36.05
C ASP A 344 -14.80 -3.37 36.19
N ILE A 345 -15.62 -3.52 35.14
CA ILE A 345 -16.66 -4.56 35.07
C ILE A 345 -16.02 -5.96 35.09
N GLY A 346 -14.96 -6.18 34.31
CA GLY A 346 -14.25 -7.46 34.26
C GLY A 346 -13.66 -7.87 35.61
N LYS A 347 -13.12 -6.92 36.39
CA LYS A 347 -12.60 -7.17 37.75
C LYS A 347 -13.72 -7.62 38.71
N MET A 348 -14.89 -6.97 38.67
CA MET A 348 -16.04 -7.35 39.49
C MET A 348 -16.48 -8.78 39.18
N GLN A 349 -16.61 -9.10 37.89
CA GLN A 349 -17.00 -10.43 37.44
C GLN A 349 -15.98 -11.51 37.84
N ALA A 350 -14.68 -11.22 37.72
CA ALA A 350 -13.61 -12.13 38.14
C ALA A 350 -13.63 -12.41 39.66
N GLN A 351 -14.08 -11.45 40.46
CA GLN A 351 -14.24 -11.58 41.91
C GLN A 351 -15.60 -12.16 42.34
N GLY A 352 -16.48 -12.50 41.38
CA GLY A 352 -17.82 -13.00 41.65
C GLY A 352 -18.76 -11.95 42.27
N LEU A 353 -18.42 -10.67 42.15
CA LEU A 353 -19.20 -9.57 42.69
C LEU A 353 -20.22 -9.04 41.66
N PRO A 354 -21.40 -8.57 42.10
CA PRO A 354 -22.39 -8.02 41.18
C PRO A 354 -21.91 -6.70 40.56
N VAL A 355 -22.10 -6.55 39.24
CA VAL A 355 -21.78 -5.31 38.53
C VAL A 355 -22.72 -4.20 39.01
N LEU A 356 -22.14 -3.07 39.45
CA LEU A 356 -22.89 -1.97 40.05
C LEU A 356 -23.52 -1.07 38.96
N PRO A 357 -24.69 -0.46 39.20
CA PRO A 357 -25.38 0.36 38.20
C PRO A 357 -24.56 1.52 37.62
N HIS A 358 -23.66 2.11 38.41
CA HIS A 358 -22.79 3.20 37.93
C HIS A 358 -21.68 2.70 36.98
N GLN A 359 -21.27 1.43 37.08
CA GLN A 359 -20.26 0.85 36.19
C GLN A 359 -20.86 0.57 34.81
N THR A 360 -22.11 0.09 34.76
CA THR A 360 -22.86 -0.05 33.52
C THR A 360 -23.12 1.29 32.84
N ASP A 361 -23.49 2.33 33.62
CA ASP A 361 -23.68 3.69 33.10
C ASP A 361 -22.37 4.31 32.60
N ALA A 362 -21.24 4.03 33.26
CA ALA A 362 -19.92 4.47 32.81
C ALA A 362 -19.52 3.85 31.47
N LEU A 363 -19.75 2.54 31.28
CA LEU A 363 -19.49 1.86 30.01
C LEU A 363 -20.40 2.39 28.90
N GLU A 364 -21.69 2.59 29.19
CA GLU A 364 -22.65 3.14 28.22
C GLU A 364 -22.26 4.57 27.79
N LYS A 365 -21.89 5.44 28.74
CA LYS A 365 -21.42 6.80 28.46
C LYS A 365 -20.13 6.79 27.63
N ALA A 366 -19.17 5.92 27.96
CA ALA A 366 -17.95 5.77 27.18
C ALA A 366 -18.23 5.27 25.75
N GLY A 367 -19.18 4.33 25.60
CA GLY A 367 -19.64 3.85 24.30
C GLY A 367 -20.28 4.95 23.47
N LYS A 368 -21.20 5.74 24.05
CA LYS A 368 -21.82 6.90 23.38
C LYS A 368 -20.78 7.93 22.93
N ALA A 369 -19.74 8.16 23.73
CA ALA A 369 -18.65 9.06 23.36
C ALA A 369 -17.84 8.55 22.15
N LEU A 370 -17.59 7.23 22.06
CA LEU A 370 -16.96 6.62 20.88
C LEU A 370 -17.86 6.71 19.64
N GLU A 371 -19.15 6.43 19.80
CA GLU A 371 -20.13 6.47 18.72
C GLU A 371 -20.28 7.89 18.13
N ALA A 372 -20.19 8.92 18.97
CA ALA A 372 -20.20 10.32 18.55
C ALA A 372 -18.95 10.70 17.72
N ILE A 373 -17.81 10.05 17.95
CA ILE A 373 -16.58 10.27 17.17
C ILE A 373 -16.66 9.54 15.83
N ARG A 374 -17.11 8.27 15.85
CA ARG A 374 -17.22 7.45 14.65
C ARG A 374 -18.39 6.46 14.78
N PRO A 375 -19.25 6.34 13.75
CA PRO A 375 -20.30 5.33 13.73
C PRO A 375 -19.75 3.91 13.89
N HIS A 376 -20.41 3.13 14.74
CA HIS A 376 -20.08 1.77 15.15
C HIS A 376 -18.78 1.59 15.92
N ALA A 377 -18.08 2.67 16.31
CA ALA A 377 -16.78 2.55 16.98
C ALA A 377 -16.86 1.82 18.32
N ALA A 378 -17.95 2.00 19.07
CA ALA A 378 -18.14 1.27 20.32
C ALA A 378 -18.30 -0.25 20.07
N THR A 379 -19.00 -0.62 19.00
CA THR A 379 -19.20 -2.03 18.63
C THR A 379 -17.90 -2.66 18.10
N ASP A 380 -17.18 -1.94 17.25
CA ASP A 380 -15.92 -2.39 16.67
C ASP A 380 -14.84 -2.54 17.78
N LEU A 381 -14.80 -1.62 18.75
CA LEU A 381 -13.89 -1.72 19.91
C LEU A 381 -14.28 -2.86 20.85
N ALA A 382 -15.56 -3.05 21.13
CA ALA A 382 -16.03 -4.15 21.98
C ALA A 382 -15.61 -5.50 21.41
N LYS A 383 -15.79 -5.72 20.10
CA LYS A 383 -15.35 -6.94 19.42
C LYS A 383 -13.84 -7.10 19.46
N ALA A 384 -13.09 -6.03 19.24
CA ALA A 384 -11.63 -6.07 19.30
C ALA A 384 -11.14 -6.51 20.69
N LEU A 385 -11.70 -5.95 21.76
CA LEU A 385 -11.32 -6.28 23.14
C LEU A 385 -11.83 -7.64 23.61
N ASP A 386 -12.94 -8.15 23.07
CA ASP A 386 -13.42 -9.52 23.33
C ASP A 386 -12.46 -10.57 22.75
N ARG A 387 -11.87 -10.29 21.58
CA ARG A 387 -10.89 -11.17 20.94
C ARG A 387 -9.48 -11.04 21.52
N HIS A 388 -9.15 -9.85 21.99
CA HIS A 388 -7.85 -9.47 22.54
C HIS A 388 -8.01 -8.88 23.95
N PRO A 389 -8.38 -9.70 24.96
CA PRO A 389 -8.63 -9.23 26.31
C PRO A 389 -7.39 -8.59 26.97
N GLU A 390 -6.19 -8.93 26.52
CA GLU A 390 -4.93 -8.32 26.93
C GLU A 390 -4.91 -6.79 26.71
N LEU A 391 -5.56 -6.31 25.64
CA LEU A 391 -5.58 -4.90 25.28
C LEU A 391 -6.41 -4.05 26.25
N ILE A 392 -7.28 -4.65 27.06
CA ILE A 392 -8.10 -3.94 28.04
C ILE A 392 -7.20 -3.27 29.08
N ALA A 393 -6.24 -4.02 29.64
CA ALA A 393 -5.31 -3.51 30.64
C ALA A 393 -4.42 -2.41 30.04
N GLU A 394 -3.93 -2.61 28.82
CA GLU A 394 -3.04 -1.69 28.12
C GLU A 394 -3.71 -0.36 27.76
N ALA A 395 -4.90 -0.43 27.16
CA ALA A 395 -5.67 0.74 26.79
C ALA A 395 -6.15 1.50 28.04
N SER A 396 -6.50 0.81 29.14
CA SER A 396 -6.87 1.46 30.40
C SER A 396 -5.72 2.22 31.07
N GLY A 397 -4.48 1.81 30.79
CA GLY A 397 -3.23 2.43 31.25
C GLY A 397 -2.69 3.52 30.31
N GLY A 398 -3.46 3.92 29.29
CA GLY A 398 -3.11 5.00 28.36
C GLY A 398 -2.39 4.54 27.08
N ARG A 399 -2.07 3.25 26.93
CA ARG A 399 -1.54 2.66 25.69
C ARG A 399 -2.68 2.26 24.74
N SER A 400 -3.44 3.25 24.28
CA SER A 400 -4.66 3.02 23.48
C SER A 400 -4.41 2.75 21.98
N GLN A 401 -3.15 2.78 21.51
CA GLN A 401 -2.82 2.65 20.08
C GLN A 401 -3.15 1.27 19.52
N GLU A 402 -2.81 0.20 20.22
CA GLU A 402 -3.06 -1.17 19.75
C GLU A 402 -4.56 -1.51 19.78
N ALA A 403 -5.28 -1.09 20.83
CA ALA A 403 -6.73 -1.19 20.89
C ALA A 403 -7.42 -0.40 19.77
N MET A 404 -6.88 0.77 19.38
CA MET A 404 -7.35 1.52 18.22
C MET A 404 -7.11 0.77 16.90
N CYS A 405 -5.93 0.17 16.72
CA CYS A 405 -5.63 -0.63 15.53
C CYS A 405 -6.56 -1.85 15.44
N ALA A 406 -6.78 -2.56 16.54
CA ALA A 406 -7.70 -3.69 16.61
C ALA A 406 -9.15 -3.26 16.32
N MET A 407 -9.61 -2.13 16.87
CA MET A 407 -10.91 -1.55 16.53
C MET A 407 -11.02 -1.19 15.03
N GLN A 408 -9.97 -0.62 14.43
CA GLN A 408 -9.96 -0.30 12.99
C GLN A 408 -10.01 -1.56 12.13
N HIS A 409 -9.33 -2.62 12.54
CA HIS A 409 -9.40 -3.92 11.88
C HIS A 409 -10.81 -4.50 11.95
N GLU A 410 -11.47 -4.46 13.11
CA GLU A 410 -12.87 -4.90 13.24
C GLU A 410 -13.84 -4.05 12.40
N ALA A 411 -13.57 -2.75 12.27
CA ALA A 411 -14.31 -1.89 11.36
C ALA A 411 -14.13 -2.30 9.87
N ALA A 412 -12.91 -2.69 9.48
CA ALA A 412 -12.62 -3.18 8.13
C ALA A 412 -13.31 -4.51 7.86
N VAL A 413 -13.22 -5.46 8.81
CA VAL A 413 -13.95 -6.74 8.77
C VAL A 413 -15.44 -6.48 8.61
N ARG A 414 -16.04 -5.56 9.38
CA ARG A 414 -17.47 -5.24 9.23
C ARG A 414 -17.86 -4.77 7.82
N THR A 415 -17.00 -4.02 7.15
CA THR A 415 -17.30 -3.45 5.82
C THR A 415 -16.96 -4.36 4.65
N ASP A 416 -15.96 -5.24 4.80
CA ASP A 416 -15.43 -6.06 3.70
C ASP A 416 -15.97 -7.50 3.80
N PRO A 417 -16.80 -7.96 2.83
CA PRO A 417 -17.28 -9.33 2.79
C PRO A 417 -16.18 -10.40 2.70
N ALA A 418 -15.04 -10.10 2.04
CA ALA A 418 -13.93 -11.04 1.93
C ALA A 418 -13.27 -11.27 3.29
N LEU A 419 -12.98 -10.18 4.03
CA LEU A 419 -12.41 -10.27 5.38
C LEU A 419 -13.37 -10.95 6.36
N ARG A 420 -14.69 -10.77 6.24
CA ARG A 420 -15.67 -11.56 7.02
C ARG A 420 -15.63 -13.03 6.67
N GLY A 421 -15.51 -13.38 5.39
CA GLY A 421 -15.34 -14.77 4.95
C GLY A 421 -14.08 -15.41 5.50
N ASP A 422 -12.94 -14.71 5.45
CA ASP A 422 -11.68 -15.19 6.02
C ASP A 422 -11.78 -15.37 7.53
N ARG A 423 -12.41 -14.42 8.22
CA ARG A 423 -12.68 -14.51 9.66
C ARG A 423 -13.55 -15.72 9.98
N PHE A 424 -14.62 -15.94 9.21
CA PHE A 424 -15.51 -17.07 9.39
C PHE A 424 -14.78 -18.40 9.27
N VAL A 425 -13.95 -18.57 8.23
CA VAL A 425 -13.15 -19.79 8.03
C VAL A 425 -12.20 -20.03 9.21
N SER A 426 -11.49 -18.99 9.63
CA SER A 426 -10.57 -19.07 10.78
C SER A 426 -11.30 -19.49 12.06
N ASP A 427 -12.45 -18.89 12.35
CA ASP A 427 -13.24 -19.17 13.55
C ASP A 427 -13.84 -20.57 13.50
N TRP A 428 -14.31 -21.00 12.32
CA TRP A 428 -14.83 -22.33 12.08
C TRP A 428 -13.76 -23.40 12.29
N GLN A 429 -12.57 -23.23 11.72
CA GLN A 429 -11.45 -24.17 11.87
C GLN A 429 -10.97 -24.25 13.31
N GLY A 430 -10.82 -23.11 13.98
CA GLY A 430 -10.40 -23.05 15.39
C GLY A 430 -11.38 -23.77 16.31
N LEU A 431 -12.68 -23.50 16.17
CA LEU A 431 -13.72 -24.19 16.96
C LEU A 431 -13.82 -25.68 16.60
N SER A 432 -13.68 -26.05 15.33
CA SER A 432 -13.70 -27.46 14.90
C SER A 432 -12.51 -28.25 15.47
N ALA A 433 -11.32 -27.65 15.49
CA ALA A 433 -10.13 -28.23 16.10
C ALA A 433 -10.27 -28.36 17.63
N ALA A 434 -10.75 -27.30 18.30
CA ALA A 434 -11.00 -27.31 19.74
C ALA A 434 -12.03 -28.38 20.13
N ARG A 435 -13.12 -28.52 19.35
CA ARG A 435 -14.12 -29.58 19.56
C ARG A 435 -13.47 -30.96 19.45
N LYS A 436 -12.71 -31.22 18.39
CA LYS A 436 -12.03 -32.51 18.16
C LYS A 436 -11.06 -32.85 19.30
N GLN A 437 -10.35 -31.86 19.81
CA GLN A 437 -9.44 -32.03 20.95
C GLN A 437 -10.21 -32.38 22.24
N LEU A 438 -11.33 -31.71 22.52
CA LEU A 438 -12.17 -32.02 23.69
C LEU A 438 -12.81 -33.41 23.59
N GLU A 439 -13.21 -33.82 22.39
CA GLU A 439 -13.72 -35.18 22.13
C GLU A 439 -12.64 -36.24 22.38
N GLN A 440 -11.39 -35.99 21.95
CA GLN A 440 -10.25 -36.87 22.21
C GLN A 440 -9.89 -36.95 23.70
N GLN A 441 -10.13 -35.88 24.46
CA GLN A 441 -9.92 -35.83 25.90
C GLN A 441 -11.08 -36.42 26.70
N GLY A 442 -12.17 -36.84 26.05
CA GLY A 442 -13.36 -37.40 26.70
C GLY A 442 -14.29 -36.35 27.35
N ASP A 443 -14.02 -35.06 27.21
CA ASP A 443 -14.89 -33.98 27.70
C ASP A 443 -16.07 -33.75 26.75
N ARG A 444 -17.08 -34.60 26.85
CA ARG A 444 -18.31 -34.51 26.06
C ARG A 444 -19.10 -33.23 26.34
N ALA A 445 -19.04 -32.70 27.56
CA ALA A 445 -19.76 -31.48 27.92
C ALA A 445 -19.10 -30.24 27.28
N GLY A 446 -17.77 -30.18 27.30
CA GLY A 446 -16.98 -29.17 26.59
C GLY A 446 -17.18 -29.23 25.08
N ALA A 447 -17.10 -30.43 24.49
CA ALA A 447 -17.35 -30.63 23.05
C ALA A 447 -18.76 -30.18 22.63
N ALA A 448 -19.78 -30.48 23.45
CA ALA A 448 -21.16 -30.03 23.20
C ALA A 448 -21.28 -28.49 23.23
N ARG A 449 -20.60 -27.82 24.15
CA ARG A 449 -20.57 -26.35 24.22
C ARG A 449 -19.90 -25.73 22.98
N VAL A 450 -18.79 -26.31 22.52
CA VAL A 450 -18.11 -25.85 21.28
C VAL A 450 -18.99 -26.13 20.06
N SER A 451 -19.69 -27.26 20.00
CA SER A 451 -20.63 -27.57 18.93
C SER A 451 -21.82 -26.60 18.88
N ALA A 452 -22.30 -26.12 20.02
CA ALA A 452 -23.30 -25.06 20.08
C ALA A 452 -22.77 -23.75 19.50
N LYS A 453 -21.51 -23.38 19.80
CA LYS A 453 -20.85 -22.20 19.19
C LYS A 453 -20.70 -22.33 17.67
N LEU A 454 -20.31 -23.50 17.17
CA LEU A 454 -20.25 -23.77 15.71
C LEU A 454 -21.63 -23.62 15.04
N THR A 455 -22.69 -24.07 15.72
CA THR A 455 -24.07 -23.94 15.21
C THR A 455 -24.50 -22.47 15.15
N GLU A 456 -24.19 -21.68 16.17
CA GLU A 456 -24.47 -20.23 16.15
C GLU A 456 -23.65 -19.50 15.08
N LEU A 457 -22.39 -19.89 14.88
CA LEU A 457 -21.55 -19.34 13.81
C LEU A 457 -22.18 -19.64 12.43
N ALA A 458 -22.61 -20.87 12.19
CA ALA A 458 -23.29 -21.27 10.95
C ALA A 458 -24.61 -20.50 10.73
N LYS A 459 -25.44 -20.32 11.77
CA LYS A 459 -26.66 -19.50 11.66
C LYS A 459 -26.36 -18.03 11.36
N GLY A 460 -25.24 -17.51 11.87
CA GLY A 460 -24.79 -16.15 11.57
C GLY A 460 -24.59 -15.92 10.07
N LEU A 461 -24.17 -16.97 9.34
CA LEU A 461 -23.97 -16.92 7.89
C LEU A 461 -25.29 -16.77 7.10
N GLU A 462 -26.42 -17.24 7.64
CA GLU A 462 -27.74 -17.04 7.01
C GLU A 462 -28.13 -15.56 6.93
N ARG A 463 -27.58 -14.73 7.83
CA ARG A 463 -27.81 -13.28 7.88
C ARG A 463 -26.84 -12.50 6.97
N ASP A 464 -25.93 -13.19 6.29
CA ASP A 464 -24.87 -12.60 5.49
C ASP A 464 -24.71 -13.28 4.12
N PRO A 465 -25.65 -13.05 3.17
CA PRO A 465 -25.66 -13.73 1.88
C PRO A 465 -24.40 -13.50 1.04
N GLN A 466 -23.72 -12.36 1.24
CA GLN A 466 -22.48 -12.03 0.56
C GLN A 466 -21.35 -12.98 0.95
N VAL A 467 -21.24 -13.28 2.25
CA VAL A 467 -20.22 -14.21 2.77
C VAL A 467 -20.59 -15.65 2.41
N ASP A 468 -21.86 -16.05 2.47
CA ASP A 468 -22.30 -17.40 2.05
C ASP A 468 -21.89 -17.71 0.61
N GLY A 469 -22.05 -16.73 -0.31
CA GLY A 469 -21.61 -16.84 -1.70
C GLY A 469 -20.10 -16.99 -1.85
N LEU A 470 -19.31 -16.21 -1.10
CA LEU A 470 -17.85 -16.26 -1.13
C LEU A 470 -17.28 -17.58 -0.58
N LEU A 471 -17.91 -18.13 0.45
CA LEU A 471 -17.47 -19.38 1.08
C LEU A 471 -17.68 -20.61 0.19
N ARG A 472 -18.45 -20.52 -0.90
CA ARG A 472 -18.53 -21.59 -1.91
C ARG A 472 -17.18 -21.91 -2.57
N GLY A 473 -16.28 -20.94 -2.65
CA GLY A 473 -14.90 -21.15 -3.12
C GLY A 473 -13.98 -21.82 -2.08
N LYS A 474 -14.41 -21.90 -0.81
CA LYS A 474 -13.59 -22.34 0.34
C LYS A 474 -14.14 -23.59 1.03
N THR A 475 -14.94 -24.38 0.34
CA THR A 475 -15.62 -25.56 0.93
C THR A 475 -14.67 -26.63 1.46
N ARG A 476 -13.50 -26.80 0.82
CA ARG A 476 -12.42 -27.67 1.32
C ARG A 476 -11.88 -27.24 2.69
N GLU A 477 -11.75 -25.93 2.92
CA GLU A 477 -11.26 -25.37 4.19
C GLU A 477 -12.29 -25.51 5.31
N LEU A 478 -13.56 -25.61 4.97
CA LEU A 478 -14.68 -25.82 5.89
C LEU A 478 -15.00 -27.30 6.14
N GLY A 479 -14.36 -28.22 5.41
CA GLY A 479 -14.57 -29.67 5.55
C GLY A 479 -15.94 -30.14 5.05
N ILE A 480 -16.56 -29.42 4.12
CA ILE A 480 -17.87 -29.73 3.55
C ILE A 480 -17.78 -30.03 2.06
N ASP A 481 -18.65 -30.93 1.57
CA ASP A 481 -18.82 -31.22 0.15
C ASP A 481 -20.15 -30.64 -0.33
N PRO A 482 -20.15 -29.48 -1.01
CA PRO A 482 -21.34 -28.68 -1.12
C PRO A 482 -22.32 -29.16 -2.17
N LYS A 483 -23.61 -29.26 -1.80
CA LYS A 483 -24.68 -29.47 -2.79
C LYS A 483 -25.06 -28.16 -3.48
N PRO A 484 -25.19 -28.10 -4.82
CA PRO A 484 -25.44 -26.86 -5.56
C PRO A 484 -26.66 -26.06 -5.06
N GLU A 485 -27.69 -26.78 -4.63
CA GLU A 485 -29.02 -26.27 -4.24
C GLU A 485 -29.12 -25.81 -2.79
N ARG A 486 -28.08 -25.98 -1.95
CA ARG A 486 -28.11 -25.59 -0.53
C ARG A 486 -27.16 -24.42 -0.27
N SER A 487 -27.52 -23.57 0.69
CA SER A 487 -26.62 -22.55 1.25
C SER A 487 -25.55 -23.24 2.10
N ILE A 488 -24.36 -22.64 2.17
CA ILE A 488 -23.24 -23.14 2.98
C ILE A 488 -23.64 -23.21 4.46
N ALA A 489 -24.41 -22.24 4.95
CA ALA A 489 -24.93 -22.24 6.33
C ALA A 489 -25.76 -23.50 6.67
N ASN A 490 -26.66 -23.89 5.77
CA ASN A 490 -27.50 -25.08 5.92
C ASN A 490 -26.68 -26.37 5.88
N GLU A 491 -25.63 -26.37 5.07
CA GLU A 491 -24.74 -27.51 4.92
C GLU A 491 -23.86 -27.74 6.14
N LEU A 492 -23.28 -26.67 6.68
CA LEU A 492 -22.51 -26.68 7.92
C LEU A 492 -23.36 -27.15 9.10
N THR A 493 -24.60 -26.68 9.20
CA THR A 493 -25.56 -27.13 10.22
C THR A 493 -25.91 -28.61 10.05
N ALA A 494 -26.10 -29.07 8.81
CA ALA A 494 -26.38 -30.47 8.52
C ALA A 494 -25.18 -31.40 8.78
N THR A 495 -23.94 -30.95 8.60
CA THR A 495 -22.75 -31.71 9.00
C THR A 495 -22.66 -31.87 10.51
N LEU A 496 -22.86 -30.79 11.27
CA LEU A 496 -22.86 -30.85 12.74
C LEU A 496 -23.94 -31.79 13.29
N ALA A 497 -25.13 -31.81 12.67
CA ALA A 497 -26.22 -32.70 13.07
C ALA A 497 -25.94 -34.19 12.78
N ARG A 498 -25.30 -34.51 11.64
CA ARG A 498 -24.92 -35.88 11.25
C ARG A 498 -23.82 -36.46 12.14
N GLU A 499 -22.87 -35.63 12.55
CA GLU A 499 -21.80 -36.06 13.45
C GLU A 499 -22.31 -36.29 14.87
N ARG A 500 -23.23 -35.44 15.35
CA ARG A 500 -23.90 -35.63 16.64
C ARG A 500 -24.68 -36.95 16.70
N THR A 501 -25.33 -37.36 15.61
CA THR A 501 -26.07 -38.64 15.56
C THR A 501 -25.14 -39.86 15.54
N ARG A 502 -24.00 -39.79 14.84
CA ARG A 502 -22.97 -40.85 14.87
C ARG A 502 -22.31 -41.04 16.24
N ALA A 503 -22.17 -39.96 17.02
CA ALA A 503 -21.64 -40.03 18.39
C ALA A 503 -22.61 -40.73 19.37
N PHE A 504 -23.92 -40.73 19.07
CA PHE A 504 -24.92 -41.48 19.83
C PHE A 504 -24.99 -42.95 19.43
N ASP A 505 -24.75 -43.29 18.15
CA ASP A 505 -24.81 -44.68 17.64
C ASP A 505 -23.57 -45.54 17.99
N MET A 506 -22.42 -44.94 18.29
CA MET A 506 -21.22 -45.67 18.76
C MET A 506 -21.18 -45.86 20.29
N GLY A 507 -22.33 -45.70 20.96
CA GLY A 507 -22.53 -46.03 22.37
C GLY A 507 -23.37 -47.29 22.55
N ILE A 508 -22.82 -48.45 22.16
CA ILE A 508 -23.16 -49.76 22.72
C ILE A 508 -21.85 -50.44 23.11
#